data_AF-A0A2E6F9S2-F1
#
_entry.id   AF-A0A2E6F9S2-F1
#
_cell.length_a   1.000
_cell.length_b   1.000
_cell.length_c   1.000
_cell.angle_alpha   90.00
_cell.angle_beta   90.00
_cell.angle_gamma   90.00
#
_symmetry.space_group_name_H-M   'P 1'
#
loop_
_entity.id
_entity.type
_entity.pdbx_description
1 polymer ?
#
loop_
_entity_poly.entity_id
_entity_poly.type
_entity_poly.pdbx_seq_one_letter_code
_entity_poly.pdbx_strand_id
1 'polypeptide(L)' 'MEEKLEEIRGRLENISEELADIGMEALREALDAQEATQRPEIEKRLTRARRAVDKATAIISGGPESTVI' A
#
# COMPACT_ATOMS: atom_id res chain seq x y z
N MET A 1 21.21 -14.72 3.39
CA MET A 1 20.80 -13.47 2.69
C MET A 1 19.34 -13.60 2.28
N GLU A 2 18.98 -14.70 1.63
CA GLU A 2 17.60 -15.07 1.29
C GLU A 2 16.64 -15.01 2.49
N GLU A 3 17.00 -15.58 3.65
CA GLU A 3 16.16 -15.51 4.86
C GLU A 3 15.85 -14.08 5.32
N LYS A 4 16.83 -13.16 5.23
CA LYS A 4 16.62 -11.74 5.56
C LYS A 4 15.73 -11.03 4.53
N LEU A 5 15.83 -11.41 3.26
CA LEU A 5 14.96 -10.89 2.21
C LEU A 5 13.52 -11.38 2.40
N GLU A 6 13.34 -12.63 2.81
CA GLU A 6 12.03 -13.20 3.12
C GLU A 6 11.40 -12.52 4.34
N GLU A 7 12.18 -12.25 5.39
CA GLU A 7 11.71 -11.46 6.55
C GLU A 7 11.25 -10.07 6.12
N ILE A 8 12.05 -9.38 5.29
CA ILE A 8 11.69 -8.05 4.76
C ILE A 8 10.43 -8.14 3.88
N ARG A 9 10.32 -9.16 3.04
CA ARG A 9 9.14 -9.40 2.20
C ARG A 9 7.88 -9.52 3.06
N GLY A 10 7.88 -10.37 4.07
CA GLY A 10 6.73 -10.53 4.97
C GLY A 10 6.35 -9.24 5.69
N ARG A 11 7.34 -8.44 6.09
CA ARG A 11 7.08 -7.12 6.68
C ARG A 11 6.45 -6.14 5.69
N LEU A 12 6.90 -6.13 4.45
CA LEU A 12 6.31 -5.28 3.40
C LEU A 12 4.87 -5.71 3.08
N GLU A 13 4.60 -7.01 3.06
CA GLU A 13 3.23 -7.54 2.87
C GLU A 13 2.30 -7.07 3.99
N ASN A 14 2.71 -7.20 5.25
CA ASN A 14 1.94 -6.68 6.39
C ASN A 14 1.71 -5.17 6.29
N ILE A 15 2.74 -4.39 5.94
CA ILE A 15 2.61 -2.94 5.75
C ILE A 15 1.62 -2.62 4.61
N SER A 16 1.60 -3.40 3.53
CA SER A 16 0.65 -3.20 2.43
C SER A 16 -0.80 -3.42 2.90
N GLU A 17 -1.03 -4.44 3.72
CA GLU A 17 -2.34 -4.73 4.33
C GLU A 17 -2.76 -3.61 5.29
N GLU A 18 -1.89 -3.18 6.20
CA GLU A 18 -2.16 -2.07 7.11
C GLU A 18 -2.53 -0.78 6.37
N LEU A 19 -1.83 -0.46 5.28
CA LEU A 19 -2.15 0.69 4.44
C LEU A 19 -3.51 0.56 3.75
N ALA A 20 -3.93 -0.66 3.39
CA ALA A 20 -5.25 -0.92 2.83
C ALA A 20 -6.35 -0.72 3.88
N ASP A 21 -6.14 -1.22 5.10
CA ASP A 21 -7.11 -1.11 6.19
C ASP A 21 -7.33 0.35 6.61
N ILE A 22 -6.25 1.13 6.77
CA ILE A 22 -6.34 2.57 7.06
C ILE A 22 -7.03 3.30 5.89
N GLY A 23 -6.76 2.88 4.64
CA GLY A 23 -7.45 3.43 3.47
C GLY A 23 -8.95 3.18 3.50
N MET A 24 -9.37 1.98 3.88
CA MET A 24 -10.78 1.62 4.03
C MET A 24 -11.46 2.38 5.17
N GLU A 25 -10.76 2.58 6.29
CA GLU A 25 -11.24 3.43 7.39
C GLU A 25 -11.46 4.88 6.93
N ALA A 26 -10.48 5.46 6.24
CA ALA A 26 -10.60 6.82 5.69
C ALA A 26 -11.77 6.97 4.69
N LEU A 27 -12.12 5.92 3.93
CA LEU A 27 -13.31 5.93 3.07
C LEU A 27 -14.60 5.89 3.89
N ARG A 28 -14.66 5.06 4.94
CA ARG A 28 -15.83 4.96 5.82
C ARG A 28 -16.09 6.28 6.53
N GLU A 29 -15.05 6.90 7.10
CA GLU A 29 -15.15 8.20 7.77
C GLU A 29 -15.68 9.30 6.82
N ALA A 30 -15.20 9.33 5.58
CA ALA A 30 -15.67 10.31 4.59
C ALA A 30 -17.13 10.09 4.17
N LEU A 31 -17.61 8.84 4.15
CA LEU A 31 -19.00 8.50 3.90
C LEU A 31 -19.89 8.92 5.10
N ASP A 32 -19.45 8.61 6.32
CA ASP A 32 -20.17 8.94 7.55
C ASP A 32 -20.28 10.46 7.76
N ALA A 33 -19.24 11.21 7.39
CA ALA A 33 -19.25 12.68 7.39
C ALA A 33 -20.15 13.30 6.29
N GLN A 34 -20.70 12.48 5.38
CA GLN A 34 -21.41 12.92 4.16
C GLN A 34 -20.59 13.87 3.27
N GLU A 35 -19.26 13.87 3.44
CA GLU A 35 -18.33 14.72 2.67
C GLU A 35 -17.95 14.08 1.32
N ALA A 36 -18.28 12.81 1.11
CA ALA A 36 -17.81 12.03 -0.03
C ALA A 36 -18.56 12.32 -1.34
N THR A 37 -18.31 13.48 -1.94
CA THR A 37 -18.50 13.69 -3.39
C THR A 37 -17.28 13.24 -4.21
N GLN A 38 -16.12 13.11 -3.56
CA GLN A 38 -14.87 12.65 -4.16
C GLN A 38 -14.08 11.80 -3.18
N ARG A 39 -13.13 11.04 -3.72
CA ARG A 39 -12.18 10.20 -2.97
C ARG A 39 -11.27 11.09 -2.08
N PRO A 40 -11.16 10.84 -0.77
CA PRO A 40 -10.35 11.66 0.15
C PRO A 40 -8.87 11.72 -0.26
N GLU A 41 -8.23 12.89 -0.09
CA GLU A 41 -6.81 13.06 -0.41
C GLU A 41 -5.90 12.13 0.40
N ILE A 42 -6.25 11.88 1.66
CA ILE A 42 -5.53 10.93 2.52
C ILE A 42 -5.56 9.52 1.94
N GLU A 43 -6.71 9.07 1.47
CA GLU A 43 -6.84 7.73 0.90
C GLU A 43 -6.14 7.63 -0.48
N LYS A 44 -6.16 8.70 -1.30
CA LYS A 44 -5.33 8.78 -2.52
C LYS A 44 -3.84 8.66 -2.20
N ARG A 45 -3.39 9.22 -1.09
CA ARG A 45 -1.99 9.09 -0.61
C ARG A 45 -1.69 7.67 -0.15
N LEU A 46 -2.59 7.04 0.62
CA LEU A 46 -2.45 5.68 1.12
C LEU A 46 -2.39 4.65 -0.02
N THR A 47 -3.25 4.77 -1.03
CA THR A 47 -3.20 3.89 -2.21
C THR A 47 -1.87 4.01 -2.97
N ARG A 48 -1.30 5.22 -3.10
CA ARG A 48 0.02 5.39 -3.74
C ARG A 48 1.15 4.77 -2.91
N ALA A 49 1.10 4.94 -1.59
CA ALA A 49 2.05 4.32 -0.68
C ALA A 49 1.98 2.79 -0.77
N ARG A 50 0.77 2.22 -0.74
CA ARG A 50 0.55 0.77 -0.85
C ARG A 50 1.13 0.19 -2.15
N ARG A 51 0.89 0.86 -3.29
CA ARG A 51 1.49 0.46 -4.57
C ARG A 51 3.02 0.50 -4.57
N ALA A 52 3.62 1.46 -3.87
CA ALA A 52 5.08 1.54 -3.75
C ALA A 52 5.62 0.37 -2.91
N VAL A 53 4.91 -0.01 -1.85
CA VAL A 53 5.23 -1.18 -1.00
C VAL A 53 5.08 -2.48 -1.81
N ASP A 54 3.95 -2.68 -2.50
CA ASP A 54 3.71 -3.84 -3.36
C ASP A 54 4.81 -4.00 -4.42
N LYS A 55 5.24 -2.88 -5.02
CA LYS A 55 6.35 -2.85 -5.99
C LYS A 55 7.68 -3.25 -5.34
N ALA A 56 7.97 -2.76 -4.14
CA ALA A 56 9.18 -3.16 -3.39
C ALA A 56 9.17 -4.66 -3.06
N THR A 57 8.02 -5.20 -2.60
CA THR A 57 7.82 -6.63 -2.34
C THR A 57 8.11 -7.45 -3.60
N ALA A 58 7.52 -7.06 -4.74
CA ALA A 58 7.70 -7.76 -6.00
C ALA A 58 9.16 -7.78 -6.47
N ILE A 59 9.88 -6.66 -6.37
CA ILE A 59 11.30 -6.56 -6.76
C ILE A 59 12.17 -7.48 -5.89
N ILE A 60 11.93 -7.49 -4.57
CA ILE A 60 12.68 -8.35 -3.64
C ILE A 60 12.45 -9.84 -3.93
N SER A 61 11.24 -10.21 -4.39
CA SER A 61 10.90 -11.57 -4.80
C SER A 61 11.44 -11.97 -6.19
N GLY A 62 12.27 -11.15 -6.82
CA GLY A 62 12.81 -11.42 -8.17
C GLY A 62 11.82 -11.12 -9.30
N GLY A 63 10.76 -10.37 -9.01
CA GLY A 63 9.87 -9.79 -10.02
C GLY A 63 10.61 -8.76 -10.87
N PRO A 64 10.05 -8.40 -12.04
CA PRO A 64 10.67 -7.44 -12.94
C PRO A 64 10.91 -6.11 -12.22
N GLU A 65 12.13 -5.59 -12.28
CA GLU A 65 12.42 -4.20 -11.92
C GLU A 65 11.53 -3.33 -12.81
N SER A 66 10.56 -2.65 -12.22
CA SER A 66 9.61 -1.84 -12.98
C SER A 66 10.37 -0.76 -13.76
N THR A 67 10.56 -1.02 -15.05
CA THR A 67 10.88 -0.07 -16.10
C THR A 67 9.70 0.88 -16.19
N VAL A 68 9.89 2.10 -15.69
CA VAL A 68 9.32 3.39 -16.15
C VAL A 68 9.47 4.37 -14.98
N ILE A 69 10.33 5.36 -15.21
CA ILE A 69 10.51 6.59 -14.43
C ILE A 69 9.43 7.57 -14.86
#